data_AF-A0A9D8LE51-F1
#
_entry.id   AF-A0A9D8LE51-F1
#
_cell.length_a   1.000
_cell.length_b   1.000
_cell.length_c   1.000
_cell.angle_alpha   90.00
_cell.angle_beta   90.00
_cell.angle_gamma   90.00
#
_symmetry.space_group_name_H-M   'P 1'
#
loop_
_entity.id
_entity.type
_entity.pdbx_description
1 polymer ?
#
loop_
_entity_poly.entity_id
_entity_poly.type
_entity_poly.pdbx_seq_one_letter_code
_entity_poly.pdbx_strand_id
1 'polypeptide(L)'
;MLYIEVPDAPQQPRTVPGRVFWRLDSDTVGQGQPVETIVRATVEIPDAGLALDFTIRRNTDQAFPASHIIGMRFTTTGEAASDTVREVGVPQFKTDEGERGAPLSAISSALGENLFVAALSNVQVEADRNLDLLQTRSWIDLPIRFASGRRGIITFEKGVSGSQTIADALARWRG
;
A
#
# COMPACT_ATOMS: atom_id res chain seq x y z
N MET A 1 -5.15 8.67 -7.09
CA MET A 1 -6.59 8.97 -7.10
C MET A 1 -7.35 7.97 -6.26
N LEU A 2 -8.57 8.32 -5.86
CA LEU A 2 -9.49 7.45 -5.14
C LEU A 2 -10.77 7.28 -5.96
N TYR A 3 -11.05 6.03 -6.32
CA TYR A 3 -12.31 5.61 -6.90
C TYR A 3 -13.25 5.17 -5.77
N ILE A 4 -14.43 5.77 -5.67
CA ILE A 4 -15.42 5.43 -4.64
C ILE A 4 -16.70 4.96 -5.34
N GLU A 5 -17.23 3.82 -4.90
CA GLU A 5 -18.53 3.33 -5.34
C GLU A 5 -19.64 4.34 -5.02
N VAL A 6 -20.51 4.58 -6.00
CA VAL A 6 -21.74 5.37 -5.84
C VAL A 6 -22.91 4.39 -5.80
N PRO A 7 -23.67 4.29 -4.69
CA PRO A 7 -24.72 3.29 -4.54
C PRO A 7 -25.77 3.31 -5.67
N ASP A 8 -26.15 4.51 -6.12
CA ASP A 8 -27.16 4.70 -7.16
C ASP A 8 -26.58 4.59 -8.60
N ALA A 9 -25.26 4.49 -8.74
CA ALA A 9 -24.59 4.33 -10.02
C ALA A 9 -23.29 3.49 -9.90
N PRO A 10 -23.37 2.18 -9.60
CA PRO A 10 -22.19 1.36 -9.31
C PRO A 10 -21.18 1.27 -10.47
N GLN A 11 -21.63 1.50 -11.70
CA GLN A 11 -20.79 1.50 -12.91
C GLN A 11 -20.08 2.85 -13.17
N GLN A 12 -20.38 3.89 -12.40
CA GLN A 12 -19.79 5.22 -12.52
C GLN A 12 -19.22 5.66 -11.17
N PRO A 13 -18.06 5.11 -10.78
CA PRO A 13 -17.45 5.47 -9.50
C PRO A 13 -17.09 6.96 -9.48
N ARG A 14 -17.27 7.59 -8.32
CA ARG A 14 -16.76 8.95 -8.09
C ARG A 14 -15.24 8.86 -8.03
N THR A 15 -14.58 9.62 -8.89
CA THR A 15 -13.12 9.74 -8.89
C THR A 15 -12.70 11.00 -8.16
N VAL A 16 -11.80 10.86 -7.19
CA VAL A 16 -11.24 11.98 -6.42
C VAL A 16 -9.73 12.05 -6.68
N PRO A 17 -9.21 13.18 -7.20
CA PRO A 17 -7.79 13.31 -7.50
C PRO A 17 -6.96 13.34 -6.22
N GLY A 18 -5.71 12.92 -6.35
CA GLY A 18 -4.74 12.91 -5.26
C GLY A 18 -3.32 12.85 -5.80
N ARG A 19 -2.34 12.84 -4.90
CA ARG A 19 -0.91 12.81 -5.22
C ARG A 19 -0.18 11.79 -4.37
N VAL A 20 0.99 11.36 -4.80
CA VAL A 20 1.85 10.43 -4.06
C VAL A 20 3.29 10.95 -4.02
N PHE A 21 3.91 10.82 -2.86
CA PHE A 21 5.32 11.13 -2.65
C PHE A 21 6.06 9.87 -2.23
N TRP A 22 7.15 9.55 -2.95
CA TRP A 22 7.97 8.38 -2.69
C TRP A 22 9.28 8.78 -2.04
N ARG A 23 9.71 8.04 -1.02
CA ARG A 23 11.03 8.18 -0.42
C ARG A 23 11.53 6.87 0.16
N LEU A 24 12.85 6.75 0.22
CA LEU A 24 13.49 5.82 1.13
C LEU A 24 13.47 6.43 2.54
N ASP A 25 13.22 5.56 3.51
CA ASP A 25 13.23 5.86 4.93
C ASP A 25 14.03 4.76 5.64
N SER A 26 14.25 4.96 6.92
CA SER A 26 15.00 4.04 7.77
C SER A 26 14.25 3.86 9.08
N ASP A 27 14.12 2.62 9.55
CA ASP A 27 13.43 2.34 10.82
C ASP A 27 14.18 1.28 11.64
N THR A 28 14.08 1.40 12.96
CA THR A 28 14.67 0.44 13.90
C THR A 28 13.61 -0.54 14.34
N VAL A 29 13.79 -1.83 14.01
CA VAL A 29 12.82 -2.89 14.33
C VAL A 29 13.00 -3.40 15.78
N GLY A 30 13.00 -2.50 16.75
CA GLY A 30 13.25 -2.78 18.17
C GLY A 30 14.65 -2.40 18.66
N GLN A 31 14.85 -2.40 19.98
CA GLN A 31 16.13 -2.01 20.59
C GLN A 31 17.26 -2.97 20.17
N GLY A 32 18.35 -2.42 19.64
CA GLY A 32 19.56 -3.16 19.28
C GLY A 32 19.50 -3.88 17.93
N GLN A 33 18.40 -3.77 17.17
CA GLN A 33 18.32 -4.32 15.82
C GLN A 33 18.94 -3.36 14.77
N PRO A 34 19.46 -3.90 13.67
CA PRO A 34 19.90 -3.09 12.53
C PRO A 34 18.77 -2.16 12.05
N VAL A 35 19.18 -1.01 11.54
CA VAL A 35 18.28 -0.09 10.85
C VAL A 35 17.86 -0.73 9.53
N GLU A 36 16.56 -0.97 9.37
CA GLU A 36 16.01 -1.52 8.14
C GLU A 36 15.66 -0.40 7.16
N THR A 37 15.99 -0.63 5.88
CA THR A 37 15.54 0.28 4.81
C THR A 37 14.04 0.08 4.58
N ILE A 38 13.30 1.18 4.58
CA ILE A 38 11.87 1.23 4.31
C ILE A 38 11.61 1.99 3.02
N VAL A 39 10.74 1.45 2.17
CA VAL A 39 10.09 2.23 1.10
C VAL A 39 8.86 2.89 1.70
N ARG A 40 8.69 4.20 1.51
CA ARG A 40 7.48 4.92 1.91
C ARG A 40 6.86 5.64 0.72
N ALA A 41 5.56 5.43 0.54
CA ALA A 41 4.68 6.21 -0.30
C ALA A 41 3.66 6.95 0.58
N THR A 42 3.68 8.28 0.53
CA THR A 42 2.65 9.12 1.17
C THR A 42 1.66 9.56 0.12
N VAL A 43 0.44 9.03 0.18
CA VAL A 43 -0.66 9.38 -0.72
C VAL A 43 -1.58 10.38 -0.03
N GLU A 44 -1.90 11.47 -0.71
CA GLU A 44 -2.80 12.52 -0.21
C GLU A 44 -3.96 12.72 -1.18
N ILE A 45 -5.18 12.70 -0.67
CA ILE A 45 -6.44 12.94 -1.41
C ILE A 45 -7.21 14.04 -0.65
N PRO A 46 -6.83 15.32 -0.84
CA PRO A 46 -7.33 16.42 -0.01
C PRO A 46 -8.85 16.58 -0.05
N ASP A 47 -9.47 16.45 -1.22
CA ASP A 47 -10.91 16.61 -1.41
C ASP A 47 -11.74 15.48 -0.78
N ALA A 48 -11.09 14.37 -0.39
CA ALA A 48 -11.70 13.30 0.40
C ALA A 48 -11.32 13.38 1.88
N GLY A 49 -10.49 14.34 2.29
CA GLY A 49 -9.93 14.41 3.64
C GLY A 49 -9.17 13.14 4.02
N LEU A 50 -8.53 12.47 3.06
CA LEU A 50 -7.90 11.16 3.26
C LEU A 50 -6.42 11.19 2.89
N ALA A 51 -5.58 10.66 3.77
CA ALA A 51 -4.17 10.38 3.50
C ALA A 51 -3.85 8.93 3.84
N LEU A 52 -2.88 8.36 3.12
CA LEU A 52 -2.34 7.02 3.33
C LEU A 52 -0.82 7.11 3.44
N ASP A 53 -0.31 6.57 4.53
CA ASP A 53 1.10 6.26 4.74
C ASP A 53 1.31 4.77 4.44
N PHE A 54 1.82 4.48 3.24
CA PHE A 54 2.05 3.13 2.71
C PHE A 54 3.54 2.82 2.78
N THR A 55 3.92 1.78 3.52
CA THR A 55 5.32 1.39 3.70
C THR A 55 5.57 -0.03 3.22
N ILE A 56 6.80 -0.32 2.77
CA ILE A 56 7.27 -1.67 2.47
C ILE A 56 8.61 -1.86 3.17
N ARG A 57 8.75 -2.95 3.91
CA ARG A 57 10.00 -3.31 4.59
C ARG A 57 10.22 -4.81 4.56
N ARG A 58 11.48 -5.24 4.64
CA ARG A 58 11.84 -6.63 4.89
C ARG A 58 11.31 -7.06 6.27
N ASN A 59 10.86 -8.31 6.37
CA ASN A 59 10.56 -8.90 7.66
C ASN A 59 11.84 -9.54 8.23
N THR A 60 12.25 -9.09 9.42
CA THR A 60 13.40 -9.62 10.16
C THR A 60 13.00 -10.44 11.37
N ASP A 61 11.71 -10.44 11.73
CA ASP A 61 11.17 -11.25 12.81
C ASP A 61 10.95 -12.69 12.33
N GLN A 62 11.82 -13.60 12.78
CA GLN A 62 11.75 -15.02 12.44
C GLN A 62 10.53 -15.73 13.04
N ALA A 63 9.90 -15.16 14.08
CA ALA A 63 8.68 -15.72 14.66
C ALA A 63 7.44 -15.43 13.81
N PHE A 64 7.52 -14.48 12.88
CA PHE A 64 6.42 -14.10 12.00
C PHE A 64 6.68 -14.58 10.56
N PRO A 65 5.85 -15.49 10.00
CA PRO A 65 6.12 -16.12 8.71
C PRO A 65 5.75 -15.20 7.53
N ALA A 66 6.56 -14.17 7.30
CA ALA A 66 6.43 -13.26 6.17
C ALA A 66 7.81 -12.93 5.59
N SER A 67 7.88 -12.66 4.28
CA SER A 67 9.12 -12.16 3.64
C SER A 67 9.26 -10.65 3.83
N HIS A 68 8.17 -9.93 3.64
CA HIS A 68 8.08 -8.47 3.72
C HIS A 68 6.76 -8.07 4.37
N ILE A 69 6.74 -6.86 4.90
CA ILE A 69 5.58 -6.26 5.54
C ILE A 69 5.23 -5.00 4.78
N ILE A 70 3.97 -4.90 4.34
CA ILE A 70 3.39 -3.66 3.86
C ILE A 70 2.58 -3.04 5.00
N GLY A 71 3.00 -1.87 5.48
CA GLY A 71 2.24 -1.10 6.46
C GLY A 71 1.32 -0.10 5.78
N MET A 72 0.09 0.03 6.27
CA MET A 72 -0.90 0.94 5.69
C MET A 72 -1.61 1.67 6.81
N ARG A 73 -1.26 2.94 7.00
CA ARG A 73 -1.88 3.81 8.00
C ARG A 73 -2.64 4.92 7.30
N PHE A 74 -3.92 5.00 7.58
CA PHE A 74 -4.79 6.05 7.07
C PHE A 74 -4.89 7.18 8.08
N THR A 75 -5.01 8.40 7.58
CA THR A 75 -5.34 9.56 8.39
C THR A 75 -6.48 10.29 7.71
N THR A 76 -7.48 10.67 8.48
CA THR A 76 -8.62 11.44 7.99
C THR A 76 -8.54 12.85 8.58
N THR A 77 -8.67 13.88 7.75
CA THR A 77 -8.51 15.29 8.15
C THR A 77 -9.61 16.19 7.57
N GLY A 78 -9.98 17.22 8.32
CA GLY A 78 -10.93 18.25 7.89
C GLY A 78 -12.40 17.82 7.94
N GLU A 79 -13.31 18.71 7.53
CA GLU A 79 -14.77 18.47 7.53
C GLU A 79 -15.20 17.47 6.45
N ALA A 80 -14.39 17.28 5.40
CA ALA A 80 -14.62 16.28 4.36
C ALA A 80 -14.41 14.83 4.84
N ALA A 81 -13.71 14.64 5.95
CA ALA A 81 -13.45 13.35 6.57
C ALA A 81 -14.70 12.81 7.30
N SER A 82 -15.61 12.17 6.57
CA SER A 82 -16.81 11.60 7.18
C SER A 82 -16.73 10.09 7.43
N ASP A 83 -15.65 9.42 7.03
CA ASP A 83 -15.64 7.95 6.94
C ASP A 83 -14.25 7.36 7.14
N THR A 84 -14.09 6.52 8.17
CA THR A 84 -12.83 5.83 8.45
C THR A 84 -12.68 4.60 7.56
N VAL A 85 -11.45 4.17 7.33
CA VAL A 85 -11.17 2.92 6.62
C VAL A 85 -11.33 1.78 7.61
N ARG A 86 -12.23 0.84 7.29
CA ARG A 86 -12.54 -0.32 8.13
C ARG A 86 -11.80 -1.56 7.69
N GLU A 87 -11.60 -1.73 6.39
CA GLU A 87 -10.90 -2.87 5.81
C GLU A 87 -10.07 -2.48 4.60
N VAL A 88 -9.04 -3.28 4.36
CA VAL A 88 -8.11 -3.13 3.25
C VAL A 88 -7.90 -4.48 2.59
N GLY A 89 -7.97 -4.52 1.27
CA GLY A 89 -7.65 -5.70 0.48
C GLY A 89 -6.15 -5.94 0.37
N VAL A 90 -5.75 -6.95 -0.40
CA VAL A 90 -4.34 -7.15 -0.74
C VAL A 90 -3.96 -6.14 -1.83
N PRO A 91 -2.83 -5.40 -1.68
CA PRO A 91 -2.35 -4.51 -2.74
C PRO A 91 -2.16 -5.24 -4.07
N GLN A 92 -2.54 -4.60 -5.16
CA GLN A 92 -2.47 -5.17 -6.51
C GLN A 92 -1.59 -4.29 -7.39
N PHE A 93 -0.75 -4.91 -8.21
CA PHE A 93 0.23 -4.24 -9.05
C PHE A 93 -0.14 -4.41 -10.52
N LYS A 94 -0.10 -3.31 -11.29
CA LYS A 94 -0.48 -3.29 -12.72
C LYS A 94 0.47 -2.46 -13.58
N THR A 95 0.47 -2.73 -14.88
CA THR A 95 1.36 -2.06 -15.85
C THR A 95 0.88 -0.65 -16.13
N ASP A 96 -0.43 -0.51 -16.35
CA ASP A 96 -1.10 0.75 -16.69
C ASP A 96 -2.32 0.98 -15.79
N GLU A 97 -2.75 2.24 -15.67
CA GLU A 97 -3.83 2.65 -14.77
C GLU A 97 -5.16 1.89 -15.00
N GLY A 98 -5.53 1.68 -16.27
CA GLY A 98 -6.78 1.02 -16.64
C GLY A 98 -6.75 -0.50 -16.61
N GLU A 99 -5.59 -1.12 -16.38
CA GLU A 99 -5.45 -2.57 -16.39
C GLU A 99 -5.89 -3.23 -15.09
N ARG A 100 -6.18 -4.53 -15.16
CA ARG A 100 -6.44 -5.34 -13.97
C ARG A 100 -5.13 -5.59 -13.21
N GLY A 101 -5.12 -5.24 -11.93
CA GLY A 101 -4.00 -5.54 -11.02
C GLY A 101 -3.81 -7.03 -10.72
N ALA A 102 -2.54 -7.44 -10.67
CA ALA A 102 -2.13 -8.71 -10.09
C ALA A 102 -1.97 -8.55 -8.57
N PRO A 103 -2.75 -9.26 -7.74
CA PRO A 103 -2.58 -9.20 -6.29
C PRO A 103 -1.22 -9.78 -5.88
N LEU A 104 -0.61 -9.21 -4.85
CA LEU A 104 0.50 -9.85 -4.16
C LEU A 104 0.05 -11.16 -3.50
N SER A 105 0.95 -12.11 -3.35
CA SER A 105 0.75 -13.24 -2.44
C SER A 105 0.97 -12.75 -1.01
N ALA A 106 -0.11 -12.36 -0.34
CA ALA A 106 -0.07 -11.77 1.00
C ALA A 106 -1.39 -12.02 1.77
N ILE A 107 -1.32 -11.85 3.10
CA ILE A 107 -2.49 -11.81 3.98
C ILE A 107 -2.61 -10.38 4.52
N SER A 108 -3.73 -9.71 4.21
CA SER A 108 -4.06 -8.41 4.79
C SER A 108 -4.81 -8.56 6.11
N SER A 109 -4.50 -7.73 7.10
CA SER A 109 -5.13 -7.75 8.42
C SER A 109 -5.19 -6.35 9.03
N ALA A 110 -6.24 -6.10 9.81
CA ALA A 110 -6.35 -4.89 10.62
C ALA A 110 -5.56 -5.06 11.92
N LEU A 111 -4.76 -4.07 12.28
CA LEU A 111 -4.05 -3.98 13.57
C LEU A 111 -4.74 -2.99 14.52
N GLY A 112 -5.59 -2.12 13.99
CA GLY A 112 -6.37 -1.15 14.73
C GLY A 112 -7.23 -0.32 13.78
N GLU A 113 -7.89 0.71 14.30
CA GLU A 113 -8.60 1.67 13.47
C GLU A 113 -7.61 2.37 12.52
N ASN A 114 -7.95 2.43 11.22
CA ASN A 114 -7.12 3.05 10.20
C ASN A 114 -5.68 2.51 10.10
N LEU A 115 -5.38 1.35 10.72
CA LEU A 115 -4.04 0.75 10.73
C LEU A 115 -4.11 -0.70 10.28
N PHE A 116 -3.45 -0.99 9.17
CA PHE A 116 -3.48 -2.27 8.50
C PHE A 116 -2.08 -2.72 8.12
N VAL A 117 -1.98 -4.03 7.92
CA VAL A 117 -0.75 -4.68 7.44
C VAL A 117 -1.10 -5.66 6.35
N ALA A 118 -0.24 -5.80 5.35
CA ALA A 118 -0.21 -6.97 4.49
C ALA A 118 1.11 -7.72 4.71
N ALA A 119 1.00 -8.94 5.23
CA ALA A 119 2.13 -9.85 5.43
C ALA A 119 2.37 -10.63 4.13
N LEU A 120 3.48 -10.36 3.44
CA LEU A 120 3.81 -11.01 2.17
C LEU A 120 4.32 -12.43 2.46
N SER A 121 3.88 -13.38 1.64
CA SER A 121 4.27 -14.78 1.76
C SER A 121 5.79 -14.96 1.86
N ASN A 122 6.22 -15.90 2.70
CA ASN A 122 7.61 -16.35 2.81
C ASN A 122 7.90 -17.62 2.00
N VAL A 123 6.91 -18.16 1.26
CA VAL A 123 7.14 -19.24 0.31
C VAL A 123 7.98 -18.68 -0.85
N GLN A 124 9.14 -19.29 -1.12
CA GLN A 124 10.15 -18.74 -2.03
C GLN A 124 9.59 -18.27 -3.38
N VAL A 125 8.82 -19.11 -4.07
CA VAL A 125 8.25 -18.77 -5.39
C VAL A 125 7.26 -17.59 -5.33
N GLU A 126 6.56 -17.43 -4.22
CA GLU A 126 5.60 -16.35 -4.02
C GLU A 126 6.31 -15.05 -3.60
N ALA A 127 7.35 -15.16 -2.77
CA ALA A 127 8.21 -14.04 -2.42
C ALA A 127 8.91 -13.48 -3.66
N ASP A 128 9.50 -14.33 -4.51
CA ASP A 128 10.16 -13.92 -5.75
C ASP A 128 9.17 -13.23 -6.71
N ARG A 129 7.96 -13.77 -6.86
CA ARG A 129 6.90 -13.13 -7.64
C ARG A 129 6.49 -11.78 -7.07
N ASN A 130 6.36 -11.65 -5.75
CA ASN A 130 6.03 -10.37 -5.12
C ASN A 130 7.10 -9.32 -5.40
N LEU A 131 8.38 -9.69 -5.28
CA LEU A 131 9.50 -8.80 -5.59
C LEU A 131 9.52 -8.39 -7.07
N ASP A 132 9.23 -9.34 -7.98
CA ASP A 132 9.09 -9.04 -9.41
C ASP A 132 7.96 -8.04 -9.68
N LEU A 133 6.78 -8.22 -9.07
CA LEU A 133 5.67 -7.28 -9.20
C LEU A 133 6.03 -5.88 -8.68
N LEU A 134 6.67 -5.81 -7.51
CA LEU A 134 7.15 -4.56 -6.93
C LEU A 134 8.12 -3.83 -7.87
N GLN A 135 9.04 -4.58 -8.48
CA GLN A 135 10.06 -4.03 -9.37
C GLN A 135 9.47 -3.58 -10.71
N THR A 136 8.65 -4.41 -11.35
CA THR A 136 8.31 -4.27 -12.78
C THR A 136 7.01 -3.52 -13.07
N ARG A 137 6.06 -3.47 -12.13
CA ARG A 137 4.73 -2.87 -12.37
C ARG A 137 4.68 -1.42 -11.92
N SER A 138 4.17 -0.51 -12.74
CA SER A 138 4.22 0.94 -12.51
C SER A 138 3.14 1.48 -11.59
N TRP A 139 2.03 0.76 -11.44
CA TRP A 139 0.83 1.21 -10.73
C TRP A 139 0.43 0.26 -9.62
N ILE A 140 -0.20 0.82 -8.58
CA ILE A 140 -0.69 0.11 -7.42
C ILE A 140 -2.15 0.45 -7.20
N ASP A 141 -2.98 -0.58 -7.04
CA ASP A 141 -4.34 -0.50 -6.52
C ASP A 141 -4.39 -1.01 -5.09
N LEU A 142 -5.03 -0.22 -4.22
CA LEU A 142 -5.34 -0.60 -2.86
C LEU A 142 -6.86 -0.60 -2.66
N PRO A 143 -7.51 -1.78 -2.70
CA PRO A 143 -8.92 -1.89 -2.36
C PRO A 143 -9.15 -1.56 -0.90
N ILE A 144 -10.17 -0.75 -0.61
CA ILE A 144 -10.57 -0.37 0.75
C ILE A 144 -12.09 -0.50 0.92
N ARG A 145 -12.52 -0.71 2.16
CA ARG A 145 -13.91 -0.57 2.57
C ARG A 145 -14.01 0.40 3.72
N PHE A 146 -14.85 1.39 3.56
CA PHE A 146 -15.11 2.39 4.58
C PHE A 146 -16.05 1.87 5.67
N ALA A 147 -16.11 2.54 6.82
CA ALA A 147 -16.98 2.19 7.93
C ALA A 147 -18.47 2.25 7.55
N SER A 148 -18.84 3.16 6.65
CA SER A 148 -20.18 3.21 6.04
C SER A 148 -20.56 2.00 5.20
N GLY A 149 -19.60 1.14 4.86
CA GLY A 149 -19.78 0.00 3.95
C GLY A 149 -19.47 0.30 2.49
N ARG A 150 -19.27 1.58 2.11
CA ARG A 150 -18.85 1.95 0.76
C ARG A 150 -17.50 1.33 0.42
N ARG A 151 -17.35 0.90 -0.83
CA ARG A 151 -16.09 0.38 -1.36
C ARG A 151 -15.33 1.47 -2.11
N GLY A 152 -14.02 1.41 -2.04
CA GLY A 152 -13.15 2.25 -2.84
C GLY A 152 -11.88 1.56 -3.25
N ILE A 153 -11.16 2.18 -4.19
CA ILE A 153 -9.83 1.76 -4.63
C ILE A 153 -8.96 3.00 -4.66
N ILE A 154 -7.86 2.99 -3.90
CA ILE A 154 -6.82 4.01 -4.04
C ILE A 154 -5.84 3.52 -5.10
N THR A 155 -5.75 4.24 -6.20
CA THR A 155 -4.84 3.94 -7.31
C THR A 155 -3.75 5.00 -7.36
N PHE A 156 -2.49 4.59 -7.34
CA PHE A 156 -1.36 5.51 -7.39
C PHE A 156 -0.19 4.93 -8.19
N GLU A 157 0.53 5.82 -8.86
CA GLU A 157 1.66 5.47 -9.71
C GLU A 157 2.97 5.57 -8.93
N LYS A 158 3.91 4.68 -9.25
CA LYS A 158 5.30 4.83 -8.80
C LYS A 158 5.99 6.02 -9.47
N GLY A 159 5.78 6.18 -10.78
CA GLY A 159 6.57 7.07 -11.62
C GLY A 159 8.07 6.75 -11.51
N VAL A 160 8.91 7.69 -11.95
CA VAL A 160 10.37 7.54 -11.88
C VAL A 160 10.85 7.43 -10.43
N SER A 161 10.37 8.30 -9.55
CA SER A 161 10.82 8.39 -8.15
C SER A 161 10.47 7.14 -7.34
N GLY A 162 9.24 6.63 -7.45
CA GLY A 162 8.83 5.40 -6.78
C GLY A 162 9.56 4.17 -7.33
N SER A 163 9.80 4.13 -8.64
CA SER A 163 10.53 3.01 -9.27
C SER A 163 11.99 2.96 -8.79
N GLN A 164 12.66 4.12 -8.71
CA GLN A 164 14.01 4.22 -8.13
C GLN A 164 14.03 3.87 -6.65
N THR A 165 13.09 4.40 -5.87
CA THR A 165 12.96 4.12 -4.43
C THR A 165 12.83 2.61 -4.16
N ILE A 166 11.98 1.91 -4.91
CA ILE A 166 11.81 0.46 -4.77
C ILE A 166 13.08 -0.27 -5.23
N ALA A 167 13.65 0.09 -6.37
CA ALA A 167 14.87 -0.56 -6.87
C ALA A 167 16.03 -0.47 -5.87
N ASP A 168 16.23 0.70 -5.25
CA ASP A 168 17.27 0.92 -4.25
C ASP A 168 17.02 0.10 -2.98
N ALA A 169 15.76 0.00 -2.53
CA ALA A 169 15.41 -0.83 -1.38
C ALA A 169 15.65 -2.33 -1.67
N LEU A 170 15.21 -2.82 -2.84
CA LEU A 170 15.43 -4.20 -3.27
C LEU A 170 16.93 -4.53 -3.36
N ALA A 171 17.76 -3.60 -3.82
CA ALA A 171 19.21 -3.78 -3.85
C ALA A 171 19.80 -3.93 -2.45
N ARG A 172 19.32 -3.15 -1.47
CA ARG A 172 19.77 -3.21 -0.08
C ARG A 172 19.29 -4.46 0.66
N TRP A 173 18.08 -4.94 0.39
CA TRP A 173 17.53 -6.14 1.02
C TRP A 173 18.18 -7.45 0.53
N ARG A 174 18.93 -7.42 -0.58
CA ARG A 174 19.72 -8.57 -1.07
C ARG A 174 21.03 -8.77 -0.31
N GLY A 175 21.49 -7.76 0.44
CA GLY A 175 22.64 -7.85 1.36
C GLY A 175 22.24 -8.45 2.70
#